data_AF-A0A8J7Q556-F1
#
_entry.id   AF-A0A8J7Q556-F1
#
_cell.length_a   1.000
_cell.length_b   1.000
_cell.length_c   1.000
_cell.angle_alpha   90.00
_cell.angle_beta   90.00
_cell.angle_gamma   90.00
#
_symmetry.space_group_name_H-M   'P 1'
#
loop_
_entity.id
_entity.type
_entity.pdbx_description
1 polymer ?
#
loop_
_entity_poly.entity_id
_entity_poly.type
_entity_poly.pdbx_seq_one_letter_code
_entity_poly.pdbx_strand_id
1 'polypeptide(L)'
;MTNAYVLTGTLTDKQTVRLDEAVSGPMGKVRVIIEPAAVPTADFLQVVDTIWAQQRARGHTAPTPEEVLAYVQAERDSWGDSE
;
A
#
# COMPACT_ATOMS: atom_id res chain seq x y z
N MET A 1 34.17 11.44 5.18
CA MET A 1 32.78 11.14 4.77
C MET A 1 32.87 10.12 3.65
N THR A 2 32.33 8.93 3.84
CA THR A 2 32.30 7.91 2.79
C THR A 2 31.07 8.17 1.95
N ASN A 3 31.24 8.55 0.68
CA ASN A 3 30.13 8.65 -0.27
C ASN A 3 29.61 7.23 -0.55
N ALA A 4 28.64 6.78 0.23
CA ALA A 4 27.94 5.54 -0.02
C ALA A 4 26.91 5.78 -1.13
N TYR A 5 26.97 4.99 -2.19
CA TYR A 5 25.96 4.98 -3.23
C TYR A 5 24.76 4.20 -2.70
N VAL A 6 23.63 4.89 -2.47
CA VAL A 6 22.42 4.29 -1.91
C VAL A 6 21.49 3.92 -3.06
N LEU A 7 21.15 2.65 -3.15
CA LEU A 7 20.24 2.10 -4.15
C LEU A 7 19.08 1.39 -3.45
N THR A 8 17.91 1.47 -4.07
CA THR A 8 16.74 0.71 -3.63
C THR A 8 16.62 -0.57 -4.46
N GLY A 9 16.10 -1.61 -3.83
CA GLY A 9 15.85 -2.88 -4.48
C GLY A 9 14.81 -3.67 -3.72
N THR A 10 14.24 -4.64 -4.41
CA THR A 10 13.24 -5.55 -3.85
C THR A 10 13.88 -6.88 -3.51
N LEU A 11 13.62 -7.37 -2.30
CA LEU A 11 13.98 -8.73 -1.89
C LEU A 11 13.01 -9.73 -2.56
N THR A 12 13.47 -10.47 -3.58
CA THR A 12 12.61 -11.40 -4.35
C THR A 12 12.43 -12.74 -3.67
N ASP A 13 13.36 -13.10 -2.78
CA ASP A 13 13.33 -14.26 -1.90
C ASP A 13 14.22 -13.98 -0.67
N LYS A 14 14.39 -14.91 0.26
CA LYS A 14 15.17 -14.67 1.49
C LYS A 14 16.65 -14.30 1.29
N GLN A 15 17.20 -14.40 0.09
CA GLN A 15 18.62 -14.29 -0.20
C GLN A 15 18.93 -13.39 -1.41
N THR A 16 17.95 -13.09 -2.26
CA THR A 16 18.16 -12.36 -3.51
C THR A 16 17.54 -10.97 -3.47
N VAL A 17 18.37 -9.93 -3.63
CA VAL A 17 17.93 -8.55 -3.84
C VAL A 17 18.03 -8.22 -5.33
N ARG A 18 16.89 -7.84 -5.94
CA ARG A 18 16.85 -7.24 -7.27
C ARG A 18 16.90 -5.72 -7.11
N LEU A 19 17.99 -5.10 -7.56
CA LEU A 19 18.13 -3.65 -7.56
C LEU A 19 17.20 -3.02 -8.60
N ASP A 20 16.64 -1.86 -8.28
CA ASP A 20 15.74 -1.13 -9.17
C ASP A 20 16.52 -0.41 -10.29
N GLU A 21 17.81 -0.16 -10.07
CA GLU A 21 18.73 0.46 -11.01
C GLU A 21 20.13 -0.17 -10.97
N ALA A 22 20.93 0.12 -12.00
CA ALA A 22 22.28 -0.43 -12.12
C ALA A 22 23.26 0.24 -11.14
N VAL A 23 24.18 -0.55 -10.57
CA VAL A 23 25.25 -0.02 -9.73
C VAL A 23 26.24 0.76 -10.59
N SER A 24 26.33 2.07 -10.39
CA SER A 24 27.35 2.89 -11.02
C SER A 24 28.66 2.84 -10.22
N GLY A 25 29.78 2.58 -10.88
CA GLY A 25 31.09 2.61 -10.25
C GLY A 25 32.18 1.91 -11.05
N PRO A 26 33.45 2.05 -10.62
CA PRO A 26 34.56 1.33 -11.24
C PRO A 26 34.39 -0.18 -11.03
N MET A 27 34.84 -0.97 -12.01
CA MET A 27 34.89 -2.43 -11.88
C MET A 27 35.79 -2.81 -10.71
N GLY A 28 35.29 -3.64 -9.80
CA GLY A 28 36.05 -4.06 -8.62
C GLY A 28 35.18 -4.73 -7.56
N LYS A 29 35.82 -5.14 -6.47
CA LYS A 29 35.10 -5.67 -5.30
C LYS A 29 34.39 -4.53 -4.58
N VAL A 30 33.11 -4.72 -4.29
CA VAL A 30 32.29 -3.76 -3.55
C VAL A 30 31.82 -4.36 -2.23
N ARG A 31 31.63 -3.51 -1.22
CA ARG A 31 30.94 -3.87 0.02
C ARG A 31 29.49 -3.45 -0.12
N VAL A 32 28.57 -4.38 0.11
CA VAL A 32 27.12 -4.13 0.08
C VAL A 32 26.60 -4.19 1.51
N ILE A 33 25.79 -3.21 1.89
CA ILE A 33 25.07 -3.18 3.16
C ILE A 33 23.59 -3.16 2.80
N ILE A 34 22.82 -4.11 3.33
CA ILE A 34 21.38 -4.23 3.08
C ILE A 34 20.67 -3.77 4.35
N GLU A 35 19.86 -2.72 4.23
CA GLU A 35 19.05 -2.19 5.31
C GLU A 35 17.56 -2.33 4.92
N PRO A 36 16.67 -2.68 5.86
CA PRO A 36 15.24 -2.65 5.61
C PRO A 36 14.81 -1.24 5.20
N ALA A 37 14.27 -1.09 3.99
CA ALA A 37 13.64 0.14 3.59
C ALA A 37 12.26 0.25 4.26
N ALA A 38 11.90 1.44 4.74
CA ALA A 38 10.55 1.70 5.19
C ALA A 38 9.60 1.53 3.99
N VAL A 39 8.61 0.65 4.13
CA VAL A 39 7.53 0.58 3.15
C VAL A 39 6.73 1.86 3.30
N PRO A 40 6.61 2.71 2.26
CA PRO A 40 5.75 3.88 2.34
C PRO A 40 4.34 3.39 2.63
N THR A 41 3.86 3.70 3.83
CA THR A 41 2.49 3.40 4.22
C THR A 41 1.65 4.44 3.49
N ALA A 42 0.85 4.00 2.52
CA ALA A 42 -0.07 4.90 1.87
C ALA A 42 -0.99 5.51 2.94
N ASP A 43 -1.22 6.81 2.85
CA ASP A 43 -2.17 7.46 3.73
C ASP A 43 -3.54 6.80 3.54
N PHE A 44 -4.23 6.51 4.65
CA PHE A 44 -5.50 5.80 4.61
C PHE A 44 -6.51 6.49 3.69
N LEU A 45 -6.56 7.83 3.72
CA LEU A 45 -7.48 8.59 2.87
C LEU A 45 -7.09 8.49 1.40
N GLN A 46 -5.80 8.50 1.07
CA GLN A 46 -5.34 8.31 -0.31
C GLN A 46 -5.73 6.93 -0.88
N VAL A 47 -5.69 5.88 -0.06
CA VAL A 47 -6.14 4.55 -0.46
C VAL A 47 -7.65 4.53 -0.72
N VAL A 48 -8.44 5.13 0.18
CA VAL A 48 -9.90 5.23 0.04
C VAL A 48 -10.27 6.01 -1.22
N ASP A 49 -9.63 7.15 -1.47
CA ASP A 49 -9.84 7.96 -2.68
C ASP A 49 -9.53 7.18 -3.95
N THR A 50 -8.44 6.40 -3.93
CA THR A 50 -8.05 5.54 -5.05
C THR A 50 -9.12 4.47 -5.34
N ILE A 51 -9.62 3.80 -4.31
CA ILE A 51 -10.68 2.80 -4.44
C ILE A 51 -11.94 3.44 -5.00
N TRP A 52 -12.32 4.62 -4.48
CA TRP A 52 -13.52 5.32 -4.92
C TRP A 52 -13.43 5.73 -6.39
N ALA A 53 -12.29 6.28 -6.83
CA ALA A 53 -12.05 6.60 -8.23
C ALA A 53 -12.15 5.37 -9.14
N GLN A 54 -11.57 4.23 -8.72
CA GLN A 54 -11.65 2.98 -9.47
C GLN A 54 -13.09 2.45 -9.58
N GLN A 55 -13.88 2.55 -8.51
CA GLN A 55 -15.29 2.12 -8.53
C GLN A 55 -16.13 3.00 -9.47
N ARG A 56 -15.94 4.32 -9.44
CA ARG A 56 -16.63 5.24 -10.37
C ARG A 56 -16.24 4.95 -11.82
N ALA A 57 -14.96 4.68 -12.09
CA ALA A 57 -14.50 4.33 -13.43
C ALA A 57 -15.13 3.03 -13.96
N ARG A 58 -15.48 2.10 -13.07
CA ARG A 58 -16.19 0.86 -13.42
C ARG A 58 -17.71 1.03 -13.55
N GLY A 59 -18.23 2.24 -13.35
CA GLY A 59 -19.67 2.53 -13.39
C GLY A 59 -20.42 2.05 -12.14
N HIS A 60 -19.73 1.85 -11.01
CA HIS A 60 -20.39 1.52 -9.76
C HIS A 60 -21.26 2.67 -9.29
N THR A 61 -22.55 2.39 -9.08
CA THR A 61 -23.49 3.31 -8.43
C THR A 61 -23.41 3.09 -6.93
N ALA A 62 -22.89 4.08 -6.21
CA ALA A 62 -22.86 4.05 -4.76
C ALA A 62 -24.30 4.15 -4.18
N PRO A 63 -24.58 3.51 -3.03
CA PRO A 63 -25.85 3.66 -2.34
C PRO A 63 -26.11 5.11 -1.95
N THR A 64 -27.38 5.49 -1.87
CA THR A 64 -27.78 6.80 -1.38
C THR A 64 -27.53 6.91 0.14
N PRO A 65 -27.40 8.12 0.69
CA PRO A 65 -27.26 8.31 2.14
C PRO A 65 -28.42 7.67 2.93
N GLU A 66 -29.62 7.69 2.37
CA GLU A 66 -30.83 7.11 2.96
C GLU A 66 -30.75 5.57 2.99
N GLU A 67 -30.27 4.95 1.91
CA GLU A 67 -30.04 3.50 1.85
C GLU A 67 -28.98 3.05 2.85
N VAL A 68 -27.89 3.82 2.98
CA VAL A 68 -26.85 3.54 3.98
C VAL A 68 -27.42 3.65 5.39
N LEU A 69 -28.21 4.70 5.68
CA LEU A 69 -28.81 4.88 6.99
C LEU A 69 -29.80 3.76 7.33
N ALA A 70 -30.64 3.37 6.37
CA ALA A 70 -31.57 2.27 6.53
C ALA A 70 -30.84 0.95 6.81
N TYR A 71 -29.75 0.67 6.08
CA TYR A 71 -28.92 -0.50 6.32
C TYR A 71 -28.29 -0.49 7.73
N VAL A 72 -27.71 0.64 8.15
CA VAL A 72 -27.11 0.77 9.49
C VAL A 72 -28.16 0.60 10.59
N GLN A 73 -29.36 1.13 10.41
CA GLN A 73 -30.44 0.97 11.37
C GLN A 73 -30.90 -0.48 11.47
N ALA A 74 -31.11 -1.15 10.32
CA ALA A 74 -31.48 -2.56 10.29
C ALA A 74 -30.45 -3.46 10.97
N GLU A 75 -29.15 -3.17 10.78
CA GLU A 75 -28.07 -3.91 11.45
C GLU A 75 -28.15 -3.74 12.97
N ARG A 76 -28.38 -2.51 13.46
CA ARG A 76 -28.51 -2.24 14.90
C ARG A 76 -29.72 -2.95 15.51
N ASP A 77 -30.86 -2.91 14.83
CA ASP A 77 -32.08 -3.56 15.29
C ASP A 77 -31.88 -5.09 15.38
N SER A 78 -31.13 -5.68 14.42
CA SER A 78 -30.81 -7.10 14.43
C SER A 78 -30.00 -7.55 15.66
N TRP A 79 -29.22 -6.65 16.26
CA TRP A 79 -28.46 -6.93 17.48
C TRP A 79 -29.31 -6.74 18.74
N GLY A 80 -30.36 -5.90 18.68
CA GLY A 80 -31.29 -5.65 19.80
C GLY A 80 -32.34 -6.74 20.02
N ASP A 81 -32.67 -7.51 18.99
CA ASP A 81 -33.62 -8.64 19.07
C ASP A 81 -32.98 -9.94 19.64
N SER A 82 -31.74 -9.87 20.13
CA SER A 82 -30.99 -11.01 20.68
C SER A 82 -31.07 -11.18 22.21
N GLU A 83 -32.05 -10.55 22.89
CA GLU A 83 -32.30 -10.68 24.34
C GLU A 83 -33.52 -11.57 24.68
#